data_AF-A0A2N2SRK8-F1
#
_entry.id   AF-A0A2N2SRK8-F1
#
_cell.length_a   1.000
_cell.length_b   1.000
_cell.length_c   1.000
_cell.angle_alpha   90.00
_cell.angle_beta   90.00
_cell.angle_gamma   90.00
#
_symmetry.space_group_name_H-M   'P 1'
#
loop_
_entity.id
_entity.type
_entity.pdbx_description
1 polymer ?
#
loop_
_entity_poly.entity_id
_entity_poly.type
_entity_poly.pdbx_seq_one_letter_code
_entity_poly.pdbx_strand_id
1 'polypeptide(L)'
;MADEADNQINEDDWAAAMQEQAATEAGVDSESAQVAADLAAAAMGGSPYQAKPASQLFEDFGSTGAKPGALNDFDMILDIPVQLTVELGRTKLSIRNLLQLAHGSVVELDGLAGEPMDVLVNGTLIAQGEVVVVNDKFGIRLTDIITPAERMRKIRH
;
A
#
# COMPACT_ATOMS: atom_id res chain seq x y z
N MET A 1 -15.79 -35.96 -50.46
CA MET A 1 -15.66 -37.31 -49.88
C MET A 1 -14.38 -37.30 -49.05
N ALA A 2 -14.54 -37.08 -47.75
CA ALA A 2 -13.50 -37.23 -46.74
C ALA A 2 -14.23 -37.78 -45.52
N ASP A 3 -14.02 -39.06 -45.22
CA ASP A 3 -14.59 -39.77 -44.07
C ASP A 3 -13.64 -39.61 -42.87
N GLU A 4 -14.19 -39.12 -41.75
CA GLU A 4 -13.60 -39.18 -40.41
C GLU A 4 -13.83 -40.58 -39.83
N ALA A 5 -12.77 -41.22 -39.31
CA ALA A 5 -12.85 -42.46 -38.55
C ALA A 5 -12.66 -42.17 -37.06
N ASP A 6 -13.75 -42.30 -36.30
CA ASP A 6 -13.76 -42.25 -34.83
C ASP A 6 -13.08 -43.49 -34.22
N ASN A 7 -12.12 -43.28 -33.31
CA ASN A 7 -11.50 -44.31 -32.48
C ASN A 7 -12.13 -44.26 -31.08
N GLN A 8 -13.09 -45.16 -30.79
CA GLN A 8 -13.72 -45.29 -29.47
C GLN A 8 -12.99 -46.36 -28.65
N ILE A 9 -12.39 -45.95 -27.53
CA ILE A 9 -11.81 -46.83 -26.50
C ILE A 9 -12.95 -47.23 -25.55
N ASN A 10 -13.21 -48.53 -25.38
CA ASN A 10 -14.30 -49.06 -24.56
C ASN A 10 -13.86 -49.29 -23.10
N GLU A 11 -14.79 -49.20 -22.16
CA GLU A 11 -14.61 -49.30 -20.70
C GLU A 11 -14.15 -50.71 -20.23
N ASP A 12 -14.31 -51.73 -21.06
CA ASP A 12 -13.85 -53.10 -20.78
C ASP A 12 -12.32 -53.25 -20.81
N ASP A 13 -11.59 -52.41 -21.56
CA ASP A 13 -10.12 -52.43 -21.60
C ASP A 13 -9.49 -51.87 -20.31
N TRP A 14 -10.22 -51.01 -19.59
CA TRP A 14 -9.78 -50.47 -18.30
C TRP A 14 -9.92 -51.48 -17.16
N ALA A 15 -10.93 -52.34 -17.21
CA ALA A 15 -11.19 -53.35 -16.18
C ALA A 15 -10.14 -54.48 -16.19
N ALA A 16 -9.67 -54.89 -17.38
CA ALA A 16 -8.71 -55.96 -17.54
C ALA A 16 -7.32 -55.62 -16.93
N ALA A 17 -6.85 -54.39 -17.12
CA ALA A 17 -5.53 -53.96 -16.60
C ALA A 17 -5.45 -53.97 -15.06
N MET A 18 -6.55 -53.67 -14.37
CA MET A 18 -6.60 -53.66 -12.90
C MET A 18 -6.60 -55.08 -12.30
N GLN A 19 -7.16 -56.06 -13.02
CA GLN A 19 -7.16 -57.46 -12.57
C GLN A 19 -5.79 -58.12 -12.69
N GLU A 20 -4.94 -57.66 -13.61
CA GLU A 20 -3.60 -58.21 -13.82
C GLU A 20 -2.62 -57.86 -12.69
N GLN A 21 -2.75 -56.69 -12.06
CA GLN A 21 -1.92 -56.31 -10.91
C GLN A 21 -2.33 -57.01 -9.60
N ALA A 22 -3.59 -57.42 -9.45
CA ALA A 22 -4.08 -58.06 -8.23
C ALA A 22 -3.63 -59.53 -8.09
N ALA A 23 -3.33 -60.21 -9.21
CA ALA A 23 -2.98 -61.62 -9.21
C ALA A 23 -1.51 -61.90 -8.83
N THR A 24 -0.63 -60.88 -8.86
CA THR A 24 0.80 -61.02 -8.55
C THR A 24 1.14 -60.91 -7.05
N GLU A 25 0.19 -60.61 -6.17
CA GLU A 25 0.44 -60.41 -4.73
C GLU A 25 0.11 -61.63 -3.84
N ALA A 26 -0.21 -62.79 -4.41
CA ALA A 26 -0.68 -63.97 -3.66
C ALA A 26 0.41 -65.05 -3.40
N GLY A 27 1.63 -64.65 -3.07
CA GLY A 27 2.71 -65.57 -2.70
C GLY A 27 3.72 -64.92 -1.76
N VAL A 28 3.34 -64.75 -0.50
CA VAL A 28 4.16 -64.04 0.51
C VAL A 28 4.71 -65.06 1.50
N ASP A 29 5.94 -65.51 1.26
CA ASP A 29 6.67 -66.44 2.13
C ASP A 29 7.00 -65.78 3.48
N SER A 30 7.05 -66.56 4.55
CA SER A 30 7.17 -66.11 5.95
C SER A 30 8.39 -65.20 6.26
N GLU A 31 9.43 -65.20 5.43
CA GLU A 31 10.56 -64.25 5.56
C GLU A 31 10.17 -62.82 5.18
N SER A 32 9.28 -62.63 4.20
CA SER A 32 8.83 -61.31 3.74
C SER A 32 7.90 -60.62 4.77
N ALA A 33 7.18 -61.39 5.57
CA ALA A 33 6.39 -60.88 6.68
C ALA A 33 7.26 -60.38 7.85
N GLN A 34 8.41 -61.04 8.10
CA GLN A 34 9.35 -60.63 9.15
C GLN A 34 10.06 -59.31 8.80
N VAL A 35 10.53 -59.14 7.55
CA VAL A 35 11.16 -57.88 7.10
C VAL A 35 10.16 -56.72 7.04
N ALA A 36 8.89 -56.98 6.72
CA ALA A 36 7.83 -55.98 6.78
C ALA A 36 7.58 -55.50 8.23
N ALA A 37 7.63 -56.42 9.21
CA ALA A 37 7.46 -56.08 10.62
C ALA A 37 8.65 -55.27 11.18
N ASP A 38 9.90 -55.61 10.81
CA ASP A 38 11.08 -54.85 11.22
C ASP A 38 11.16 -53.45 10.58
N LEU A 39 10.75 -53.31 9.31
CA LEU A 39 10.65 -51.97 8.68
C LEU A 39 9.54 -51.12 9.31
N ALA A 40 8.40 -51.72 9.66
CA ALA A 40 7.32 -51.02 10.34
C ALA A 40 7.72 -50.54 11.75
N ALA A 41 8.52 -51.33 12.48
CA ALA A 41 9.08 -50.93 13.77
C ALA A 41 10.10 -49.78 13.63
N ALA A 42 10.91 -49.76 12.57
CA ALA A 42 11.87 -48.69 12.29
C ALA A 42 11.20 -47.37 11.87
N ALA A 43 9.99 -47.41 11.29
CA ALA A 43 9.23 -46.23 10.86
C ALA A 43 8.54 -45.48 12.02
N MET A 44 8.49 -46.06 13.23
CA MET A 44 7.95 -45.43 14.45
C MET A 44 8.98 -44.56 15.18
N GLY A 45 10.23 -44.53 14.72
CA GLY A 45 11.23 -43.53 15.12
C GLY A 45 11.07 -42.27 14.28
N GLY A 46 10.36 -41.27 14.84
CA GLY A 46 10.00 -40.03 14.14
C GLY A 46 11.16 -39.42 13.34
N SER A 47 11.00 -39.39 12.01
CA SER A 47 11.89 -38.62 11.14
C SER A 47 11.81 -37.13 11.54
N PRO A 48 12.94 -36.45 11.81
CA PRO A 48 12.95 -35.05 12.22
C PRO A 48 12.58 -34.08 11.08
N TYR A 49 12.32 -34.58 9.89
CA TYR A 49 11.99 -33.76 8.71
C TYR A 49 10.54 -33.96 8.31
N GLN A 50 9.63 -33.42 9.12
CA GLN A 50 8.24 -33.26 8.75
C GLN A 50 8.11 -32.06 7.80
N ALA A 51 8.04 -32.32 6.50
CA ALA A 51 7.82 -31.28 5.50
C ALA A 51 6.41 -30.68 5.69
N LYS A 52 6.34 -29.42 6.10
CA LYS A 52 5.08 -28.66 6.15
C LYS A 52 4.64 -28.33 4.71
N PRO A 53 3.32 -28.31 4.43
CA PRO A 53 2.82 -27.94 3.11
C PRO A 53 3.25 -26.51 2.76
N ALA A 54 3.66 -26.31 1.50
CA ALA A 54 4.19 -25.03 1.00
C ALA A 54 3.22 -23.85 1.19
N SER A 55 1.92 -24.11 1.27
CA SER A 55 0.88 -23.11 1.56
C SER A 55 0.98 -22.47 2.95
N GLN A 56 1.77 -23.04 3.86
CA GLN A 56 2.04 -22.46 5.18
C GLN A 56 3.38 -21.72 5.26
N LEU A 57 4.22 -21.82 4.23
CA LEU A 57 5.56 -21.22 4.18
C LEU A 57 5.63 -20.01 3.25
N PHE A 58 4.77 -19.94 2.23
CA PHE A 58 4.72 -18.82 1.30
C PHE A 58 3.39 -18.08 1.46
N GLU A 59 3.44 -16.78 1.73
CA GLU A 59 2.26 -15.91 1.62
C GLU A 59 1.85 -15.81 0.15
N ASP A 60 0.57 -16.06 -0.10
CA ASP A 60 -0.02 -15.96 -1.44
C ASP A 60 -0.16 -14.48 -1.85
N PHE A 61 0.73 -14.02 -2.73
CA PHE A 61 0.70 -12.67 -3.28
C PHE A 61 -0.36 -12.51 -4.41
N GLY A 62 -1.13 -13.55 -4.71
CA GLY A 62 -2.11 -13.58 -5.81
C GLY A 62 -3.48 -12.98 -5.50
N SER A 63 -3.76 -12.57 -4.25
CA SER A 63 -5.04 -11.93 -3.93
C SER A 63 -4.97 -10.42 -4.21
N THR A 64 -5.59 -9.99 -5.30
CA THR A 64 -6.06 -8.60 -5.50
C THR A 64 -7.25 -8.26 -4.60
N GLY A 65 -7.30 -8.82 -3.38
CA GLY A 65 -8.07 -8.27 -2.28
C GLY A 65 -7.31 -7.06 -1.75
N ALA A 66 -7.83 -5.86 -1.98
CA ALA A 66 -7.31 -4.64 -1.38
C ALA A 66 -7.05 -4.87 0.13
N LYS A 67 -5.79 -4.83 0.53
CA LYS A 67 -5.38 -4.94 1.94
C LYS A 67 -6.19 -3.92 2.75
N PRO A 68 -6.87 -4.31 3.84
CA PRO A 68 -7.52 -3.36 4.76
C PRO A 68 -6.52 -2.36 5.38
N GLY A 69 -5.22 -2.61 5.26
CA GLY A 69 -4.15 -1.72 5.72
C GLY A 69 -3.82 -0.55 4.81
N ALA A 70 -4.24 -0.55 3.53
CA ALA A 70 -3.90 0.55 2.62
C ALA A 70 -4.57 1.88 3.03
N LEU A 71 -5.72 1.84 3.71
CA LEU A 71 -6.38 3.04 4.25
C LEU A 71 -5.67 3.57 5.50
N ASN A 72 -5.10 2.69 6.33
CA ASN A 72 -4.39 3.08 7.55
C ASN A 72 -3.08 3.83 7.23
N ASP A 73 -2.41 3.49 6.14
CA ASP A 73 -1.20 4.21 5.70
C ASP A 73 -1.52 5.65 5.26
N PHE A 74 -2.72 5.89 4.72
CA PHE A 74 -3.18 7.23 4.36
C PHE A 74 -3.53 8.07 5.59
N ASP A 75 -4.15 7.48 6.62
CA ASP A 75 -4.46 8.18 7.87
C ASP A 75 -3.20 8.68 8.56
N MET A 76 -2.09 7.92 8.53
CA MET A 76 -0.80 8.37 9.06
C MET A 76 -0.22 9.59 8.31
N ILE A 77 -0.48 9.74 7.01
CA ILE A 77 0.00 10.88 6.20
C ILE A 77 -0.80 12.15 6.52
N LEU A 78 -2.06 12.02 6.95
CA LEU A 78 -2.92 13.18 7.28
C LEU A 78 -2.43 13.95 8.51
N ASP A 79 -1.71 13.29 9.43
CA ASP A 79 -1.21 13.88 10.66
C ASP A 79 0.16 14.58 10.52
N ILE A 80 0.70 14.66 9.30
CA ILE A 80 1.98 15.34 9.06
C ILE A 80 1.82 16.84 9.31
N PRO A 81 2.58 17.45 10.24
CA PRO A 81 2.48 18.88 10.52
C PRO A 81 2.99 19.69 9.33
N VAL A 82 2.25 20.73 8.97
CA VAL A 82 2.60 21.62 7.86
C VAL A 82 2.65 23.06 8.33
N GLN A 83 3.64 23.82 7.86
CA GLN A 83 3.77 25.24 8.17
C GLN A 83 2.85 26.06 7.26
N LEU A 84 1.92 26.76 7.89
CA LEU A 84 1.05 27.74 7.26
C LEU A 84 1.58 29.15 7.54
N THR A 85 1.83 29.90 6.49
CA THR A 85 2.34 31.27 6.53
C THR A 85 1.27 32.20 6.00
N VAL A 86 1.02 33.30 6.70
CA VAL A 86 0.10 34.33 6.22
C VAL A 86 0.89 35.61 6.05
N GLU A 87 0.77 36.19 4.87
CA GLU A 87 1.54 37.36 4.49
C GLU A 87 0.63 38.58 4.38
N LEU A 88 1.03 39.66 5.04
CA LEU A 88 0.35 40.95 4.93
C LEU A 88 0.60 41.60 3.57
N GLY A 89 1.78 41.38 3.00
CA GLY A 89 2.15 41.84 1.68
C GLY A 89 3.62 41.61 1.41
N ARG A 90 4.00 41.77 0.14
CA ARG A 90 5.39 41.72 -0.33
C ARG A 90 5.77 43.09 -0.89
N THR A 91 7.07 43.35 -1.01
CA THR A 91 7.59 44.48 -1.77
C THR A 91 8.99 44.15 -2.25
N LYS A 92 9.45 44.82 -3.31
CA LYS A 92 10.81 44.65 -3.84
C LYS A 92 11.64 45.88 -3.48
N LEU A 93 12.70 45.65 -2.71
CA LEU A 93 13.67 46.69 -2.36
C LEU A 93 15.01 46.45 -3.06
N SER A 94 15.68 47.53 -3.46
CA SER A 94 17.08 47.43 -3.87
C SER A 94 17.98 47.09 -2.68
N ILE A 95 19.10 46.39 -2.91
CA ILE A 95 20.05 46.04 -1.84
C ILE A 95 20.51 47.28 -1.06
N ARG A 96 20.69 48.41 -1.76
CA ARG A 96 21.03 49.69 -1.14
C ARG A 96 19.99 50.12 -0.11
N ASN A 97 18.71 50.10 -0.48
CA ASN A 97 17.63 50.54 0.41
C ASN A 97 17.45 49.57 1.57
N LEU A 98 17.60 48.27 1.34
CA LEU A 98 17.54 47.25 2.39
C LEU A 98 18.61 47.48 3.48
N LEU A 99 19.85 47.79 3.09
CA LEU A 99 20.94 48.08 4.03
C LEU A 99 20.80 49.42 4.77
N GLN A 100 19.95 50.32 4.28
CA GLN A 100 19.68 51.61 4.93
C GLN A 100 18.52 51.54 5.95
N LEU A 101 17.82 50.41 6.04
CA LEU A 101 16.74 50.25 7.01
C LEU A 101 17.28 50.34 8.44
N ALA A 102 16.68 51.24 9.21
CA ALA A 102 16.94 51.44 10.62
C ALA A 102 15.65 51.38 11.43
N HIS A 103 15.76 51.31 12.76
CA HIS A 103 14.61 51.41 13.67
C HIS A 103 13.76 52.65 13.32
N GLY A 104 12.46 52.43 13.12
CA GLY A 104 11.51 53.48 12.72
C GLY A 104 11.35 53.66 11.21
N SER A 105 12.05 52.90 10.37
CA SER A 105 11.81 52.91 8.92
C SER A 105 10.44 52.30 8.61
N VAL A 106 9.65 52.97 7.77
CA VAL A 106 8.37 52.47 7.27
C VAL A 106 8.58 51.95 5.86
N VAL A 107 8.17 50.70 5.60
CA VAL A 107 8.27 50.06 4.29
C VAL A 107 6.87 49.86 3.74
N GLU A 108 6.61 50.41 2.56
CA GLU A 108 5.35 50.23 1.85
C GLU A 108 5.31 48.84 1.20
N LEU A 109 4.16 48.17 1.32
CA LEU A 109 3.91 46.84 0.77
C LEU A 109 2.97 46.95 -0.43
N ASP A 110 3.03 45.98 -1.34
CA ASP A 110 2.27 45.96 -2.59
C ASP A 110 0.75 45.74 -2.37
N GLY A 111 0.34 45.23 -1.21
CA GLY A 111 -1.06 44.93 -0.89
C GLY A 111 -1.86 46.15 -0.45
N LEU A 112 -3.09 46.30 -0.94
CA LEU A 112 -3.97 47.40 -0.53
C LEU A 112 -4.60 47.13 0.83
N ALA A 113 -4.81 48.20 1.60
CA ALA A 113 -5.49 48.10 2.89
C ALA A 113 -6.93 47.60 2.70
N GLY A 114 -7.27 46.50 3.40
CA GLY A 114 -8.60 45.89 3.35
C GLY A 114 -8.76 44.78 2.33
N GLU A 115 -7.75 44.49 1.51
CA GLU A 115 -7.73 43.27 0.69
C GLU A 115 -7.47 42.03 1.56
N PRO A 116 -8.02 40.86 1.17
CA PRO A 116 -7.72 39.63 1.87
C PRO A 116 -6.23 39.28 1.71
N MET A 117 -5.64 38.81 2.80
CA MET A 117 -4.24 38.39 2.88
C MET A 117 -4.03 37.02 2.23
N ASP A 118 -2.84 36.83 1.68
CA ASP A 118 -2.45 35.57 1.09
C ASP A 118 -2.08 34.55 2.18
N VAL A 119 -2.63 33.35 2.05
CA VAL A 119 -2.34 32.21 2.92
C VAL A 119 -1.58 31.16 2.13
N LEU A 120 -0.35 30.93 2.57
CA LEU A 120 0.60 30.05 1.91
C LEU A 120 0.91 28.83 2.78
N VAL A 121 1.18 27.73 2.11
CA VAL A 121 1.70 26.51 2.71
C VAL A 121 2.97 26.13 1.96
N ASN A 122 4.08 25.95 2.68
CA ASN A 122 5.40 25.70 2.08
C ASN A 122 5.76 26.68 0.95
N GLY A 123 5.35 27.95 1.08
CA GLY A 123 5.58 29.00 0.08
C GLY A 123 4.63 29.00 -1.13
N THR A 124 3.65 28.10 -1.16
CA THR A 124 2.64 28.04 -2.23
C THR A 124 1.30 28.62 -1.75
N LEU A 125 0.70 29.53 -2.53
CA LEU A 125 -0.62 30.10 -2.26
C LEU A 125 -1.71 29.01 -2.32
N ILE A 126 -2.44 28.85 -1.22
CA ILE A 126 -3.54 27.88 -1.08
C ILE A 126 -4.90 28.53 -0.82
N ALA A 127 -4.91 29.73 -0.25
CA ALA A 127 -6.13 30.41 0.18
C ALA A 127 -5.89 31.91 0.32
N GLN A 128 -6.99 32.65 0.45
CA GLN A 128 -7.01 34.04 0.87
C GLN A 128 -7.88 34.18 2.12
N GLY A 129 -7.58 35.15 2.96
CA GLY A 129 -8.35 35.36 4.18
C GLY A 129 -8.13 36.72 4.82
N GLU A 130 -9.04 37.10 5.69
CA GLU A 130 -9.00 38.36 6.41
C GLU A 130 -8.61 38.14 7.87
N VAL A 131 -7.92 39.13 8.46
CA VAL A 131 -7.55 39.09 9.89
C VAL A 131 -8.78 39.33 10.73
N VAL A 132 -8.99 38.46 11.70
CA VAL A 132 -10.02 38.60 12.73
C VAL A 132 -9.37 38.54 14.10
N VAL A 133 -9.99 39.15 15.10
CA VAL A 133 -9.54 39.01 16.50
C VAL A 133 -10.57 38.16 17.23
N VAL A 134 -10.10 37.08 17.87
CA VAL A 134 -10.93 36.16 18.64
C VAL A 134 -10.27 35.96 20.00
N ASN A 135 -10.97 36.32 21.07
CA ASN A 135 -10.47 36.22 22.45
C ASN A 135 -9.09 36.89 22.63
N ASP A 136 -8.96 38.14 22.15
CA ASP A 136 -7.71 38.93 22.17
C ASP A 136 -6.53 38.29 21.43
N LYS A 137 -6.78 37.28 20.59
CA LYS A 137 -5.79 36.64 19.73
C LYS A 137 -6.09 36.95 18.28
N PHE A 138 -5.03 37.14 17.50
CA PHE A 138 -5.16 37.21 16.04
C PHE A 138 -5.56 35.83 15.49
N GLY A 139 -6.54 35.84 14.59
CA GLY A 139 -6.98 34.71 13.80
C GLY A 139 -7.19 35.13 12.36
N ILE A 140 -7.46 34.16 11.49
CA ILE A 140 -7.66 34.40 10.06
C ILE A 140 -8.92 33.67 9.63
N ARG A 141 -9.84 34.42 9.02
CA ARG A 141 -11.02 33.86 8.38
C ARG A 141 -10.73 33.68 6.89
N LEU A 142 -10.75 32.44 6.43
CA LEU A 142 -10.55 32.11 5.02
C LEU A 142 -11.76 32.61 4.21
N THR A 143 -11.50 33.44 3.21
CA THR A 143 -12.51 33.98 2.28
C THR A 143 -12.61 33.11 1.03
N ASP A 144 -11.47 32.67 0.50
CA ASP A 144 -11.38 31.78 -0.67
C ASP A 144 -10.31 30.72 -0.42
N ILE A 145 -10.55 29.48 -0.87
CA ILE A 145 -9.63 28.35 -0.70
C ILE A 145 -9.76 27.36 -1.84
N ILE A 146 -8.61 26.89 -2.33
CA ILE A 146 -8.56 25.88 -3.39
C ILE A 146 -9.07 24.51 -2.90
N THR A 147 -9.35 23.61 -3.84
CA THR A 147 -9.91 22.30 -3.51
C THR A 147 -8.94 21.43 -2.70
N PRO A 148 -9.43 20.48 -1.87
CA PRO A 148 -8.58 19.54 -1.13
C PRO A 148 -7.56 18.78 -2.01
N ALA A 149 -7.98 18.36 -3.21
CA ALA A 149 -7.12 17.63 -4.15
C ALA A 149 -5.96 18.52 -4.65
N GLU A 150 -6.23 19.79 -4.94
CA GLU A 150 -5.19 20.75 -5.36
C GLU A 150 -4.23 21.10 -4.23
N ARG A 151 -4.71 21.20 -2.98
CA ARG A 151 -3.83 21.39 -1.81
C ARG A 151 -2.83 20.26 -1.68
N MET A 152 -3.29 19.00 -1.74
CA MET A 152 -2.41 17.83 -1.68
C MET A 152 -1.41 17.78 -2.85
N ARG A 153 -1.81 18.26 -4.03
CA ARG A 153 -0.89 18.37 -5.17
C ARG A 153 0.18 19.44 -4.94
N LYS A 154 -0.19 20.62 -4.42
CA LYS A 154 0.71 21.73 -4.17
C LYS A 154 1.68 21.50 -3.02
N ILE A 155 1.33 20.68 -2.02
CA ILE A 155 2.21 20.36 -0.88
C ILE A 155 3.32 19.37 -1.24
N ARG A 156 3.12 18.53 -2.27
CA ARG A 156 4.11 17.52 -2.71
C ARG A 156 5.27 18.08 -3.53
N HIS A 157 5.21 19.36 -3.92
CA HIS A 157 6.22 20.05 -4.73
C HIS A 157 6.91 21.11 -3.88
#